data_AF-A0A819RX65-F1
#
_entry.id   AF-A0A819RX65-F1
#
_cell.length_a   1.000
_cell.length_b   1.000
_cell.length_c   1.000
_cell.angle_alpha   90.00
_cell.angle_beta   90.00
_cell.angle_gamma   90.00
#
_symmetry.space_group_name_H-M   'P 1'
#
loop_
_entity.id
_entity.type
_entity.pdbx_description
1 polymer ?
#
loop_
_entity_poly.entity_id
_entity_poly.type
_entity_poly.pdbx_seq_one_letter_code
_entity_poly.pdbx_strand_id
1 'polypeptide(L)'
;MFMCKGRCVYHGPPKDVVPYFATQGYQCEQYDNPADYALDVLIDISRKPDTLIKLNNIYNTTNANVLALRYTQESLTSTENIEQERREYKVEAARSIRAEIFYLSQRILRNAVRNPALALSQTLVSIVLGLLAGLLFYDLKRTVEPGVQNRLGAIFFIIMSQTFSNVTAIEPLISESVLFIHVGLFSNVIMIDFMLCLVGT
;
A
#
# COMPACT_ATOMS: atom_id res chain seq x y z
N MET A 1 7.19 -15.31 -20.20
CA MET A 1 7.42 -16.37 -19.20
C MET A 1 6.07 -16.93 -18.76
N PHE A 2 5.91 -18.25 -18.74
CA PHE A 2 4.71 -18.91 -18.24
C PHE A 2 5.07 -19.78 -17.02
N MET A 3 4.32 -19.60 -15.94
CA MET A 3 4.54 -20.30 -14.67
C MET A 3 3.25 -20.93 -14.17
N CYS A 4 3.37 -22.10 -13.54
CA CYS A 4 2.26 -22.78 -12.87
C CYS A 4 2.72 -23.30 -11.51
N LYS A 5 1.97 -22.95 -10.43
CA LYS A 5 2.27 -23.34 -9.04
C LYS A 5 3.74 -23.09 -8.63
N GLY A 6 4.28 -21.93 -9.02
CA GLY A 6 5.66 -21.53 -8.72
C GLY A 6 6.75 -22.24 -9.55
N ARG A 7 6.38 -23.04 -10.55
CA ARG A 7 7.32 -23.70 -11.47
C ARG A 7 7.23 -23.06 -12.85
N CYS A 8 8.39 -22.74 -13.44
CA CYS A 8 8.45 -22.30 -14.83
C CYS A 8 8.16 -23.50 -15.76
N VAL A 9 7.28 -23.31 -16.73
CA VAL A 9 7.02 -24.33 -17.77
C VAL A 9 7.49 -23.87 -19.15
N TYR A 10 7.62 -22.56 -19.37
CA TYR A 10 8.13 -22.00 -20.61
C TYR A 10 8.69 -20.59 -20.38
N HIS A 11 9.84 -20.30 -20.98
CA HIS A 11 10.42 -18.97 -21.01
C HIS A 11 11.18 -18.77 -22.32
N GLY A 12 10.77 -17.78 -23.11
CA GLY A 12 11.31 -17.55 -24.44
C GLY A 12 10.42 -16.62 -25.27
N PRO A 13 10.72 -16.51 -26.58
CA PRO A 13 9.99 -15.64 -27.50
C PRO A 13 8.51 -16.05 -27.68
N PRO A 14 7.57 -15.08 -27.79
CA PRO A 14 6.14 -15.40 -27.95
C PRO A 14 5.81 -16.31 -29.14
N LYS A 15 6.59 -16.19 -30.23
CA LYS A 15 6.45 -16.98 -31.47
C LYS A 15 6.65 -18.49 -31.27
N ASP A 16 7.44 -18.90 -30.28
CA ASP A 16 7.79 -20.30 -30.07
C ASP A 16 6.87 -21.02 -29.05
N VAL A 17 5.93 -20.28 -28.45
CA VAL A 17 5.01 -20.79 -27.40
C VAL A 17 4.10 -21.90 -27.95
N VAL A 18 3.40 -21.64 -29.06
CA VAL A 18 2.46 -22.61 -29.65
C VAL A 18 3.20 -23.86 -30.15
N PRO A 19 4.31 -23.76 -30.92
CA PRO A 19 5.11 -24.92 -31.30
C PRO A 19 5.65 -25.71 -30.10
N TYR A 20 6.05 -25.03 -29.02
CA TYR A 20 6.55 -25.69 -27.82
C TYR A 20 5.47 -26.57 -27.17
N PHE A 21 4.28 -26.02 -26.92
CA PHE A 21 3.17 -26.78 -26.32
C PHE A 21 2.62 -27.86 -27.27
N ALA A 22 2.70 -27.66 -28.59
CA ALA A 22 2.41 -28.67 -29.61
C ALA A 22 3.28 -29.92 -29.47
N THR A 23 4.58 -29.76 -29.16
CA THR A 23 5.47 -30.92 -28.92
C THR A 23 5.08 -31.74 -27.69
N GLN A 24 4.32 -31.14 -26.77
CA GLN A 24 3.88 -31.76 -25.52
C GLN A 24 2.46 -32.34 -25.60
N GLY A 25 1.84 -32.27 -26.79
CA GLY A 25 0.52 -32.84 -27.06
C GLY A 25 -0.66 -31.86 -26.93
N TYR A 26 -0.40 -30.57 -26.74
CA TYR A 26 -1.42 -29.53 -26.72
C TYR A 26 -1.49 -28.86 -28.08
N GLN A 27 -2.66 -28.83 -28.72
CA GLN A 27 -2.83 -28.18 -30.03
C GLN A 27 -3.64 -26.90 -29.86
N CYS A 28 -3.19 -25.83 -30.51
CA CYS A 28 -3.92 -24.58 -30.58
C CYS A 28 -4.95 -24.67 -31.71
N GLU A 29 -6.20 -24.31 -31.44
CA GLU A 29 -7.25 -24.27 -32.46
C GLU A 29 -7.01 -23.14 -33.46
N GLN A 30 -7.55 -23.30 -34.68
CA GLN A 30 -7.51 -22.22 -35.68
C GLN A 30 -8.36 -21.05 -35.17
N TYR A 31 -7.78 -19.85 -35.20
CA TYR A 31 -8.37 -18.58 -34.72
C TYR A 31 -8.39 -18.37 -33.21
N ASP A 32 -7.80 -19.26 -32.43
CA ASP A 32 -7.63 -19.03 -30.99
C ASP A 32 -6.47 -18.06 -30.70
N ASN A 33 -6.58 -17.31 -29.61
CA ASN A 33 -5.55 -16.39 -29.17
C ASN A 33 -4.40 -17.19 -28.53
N PRO A 34 -3.15 -17.13 -29.04
CA PRO A 34 -2.03 -17.90 -28.50
C PRO A 34 -1.77 -17.67 -27.00
N ALA A 35 -2.12 -16.49 -26.48
CA ALA A 35 -1.98 -16.18 -25.07
C ALA A 35 -3.04 -16.88 -24.21
N ASP A 36 -4.30 -16.89 -24.64
CA ASP A 36 -5.39 -17.56 -23.94
C ASP A 36 -5.22 -19.09 -24.03
N TYR A 37 -4.88 -19.61 -25.21
CA TYR A 37 -4.48 -21.00 -25.40
C TYR A 37 -3.40 -21.44 -24.40
N ALA A 38 -2.33 -20.64 -24.24
CA ALA A 38 -1.28 -20.96 -23.29
C ALA A 38 -1.79 -20.96 -21.84
N LEU A 39 -2.69 -20.03 -21.47
CA LEU A 39 -3.30 -20.01 -20.14
C LEU A 39 -4.22 -21.23 -19.91
N ASP A 40 -4.98 -21.67 -20.92
CA ASP A 40 -5.84 -22.85 -20.83
C ASP A 40 -5.02 -24.13 -20.64
N VAL A 41 -3.89 -24.24 -21.35
CA VAL A 41 -2.91 -25.31 -21.13
C VAL A 41 -2.40 -25.28 -19.69
N LEU A 42 -2.03 -24.10 -19.15
CA LEU A 42 -1.60 -23.97 -17.76
C LEU A 42 -2.69 -24.36 -16.75
N ILE A 43 -3.95 -24.03 -17.02
CA ILE A 43 -5.08 -24.38 -16.17
C ILE A 43 -5.27 -25.91 -16.15
N ASP A 44 -5.19 -26.58 -17.30
CA ASP A 44 -5.27 -28.05 -17.36
C ASP A 44 -4.09 -28.72 -16.61
N ILE A 45 -2.87 -28.22 -16.83
CA ILE A 45 -1.67 -28.71 -16.13
C ILE A 45 -1.77 -28.49 -14.63
N SER A 46 -2.33 -27.37 -14.17
CA SER A 46 -2.49 -27.07 -12.74
C SER A 46 -3.37 -28.10 -12.02
N ARG A 47 -4.34 -28.70 -12.73
CA ARG A 47 -5.22 -29.76 -12.22
C ARG A 47 -4.54 -31.13 -12.16
N LYS A 48 -3.48 -31.35 -12.93
CA LYS A 48 -2.76 -32.64 -13.08
C LYS A 48 -1.30 -32.51 -12.59
N PRO A 49 -1.01 -32.83 -11.30
CA PRO A 49 0.32 -32.61 -10.74
C PRO A 49 1.43 -33.40 -11.44
N ASP A 50 1.15 -34.61 -11.92
CA ASP A 50 2.13 -35.44 -12.62
C ASP A 50 2.57 -34.83 -13.96
N THR A 51 1.62 -34.24 -14.70
CA THR A 51 1.87 -33.52 -15.95
C THR A 51 2.71 -32.28 -15.71
N LEU A 52 2.44 -31.53 -14.63
CA LEU A 52 3.24 -30.36 -14.24
C LEU A 52 4.69 -30.73 -13.92
N ILE A 53 4.90 -31.84 -13.18
CA ILE A 53 6.25 -32.33 -12.86
C ILE A 53 6.97 -32.74 -14.14
N LYS A 54 6.28 -33.46 -15.04
CA LYS A 54 6.83 -33.88 -16.33
C LYS A 54 7.25 -32.69 -17.18
N LEU A 55 6.40 -31.67 -17.32
CA LEU A 55 6.69 -30.47 -18.11
C LEU A 55 7.80 -29.62 -17.51
N ASN A 56 7.82 -29.45 -16.19
CA ASN A 56 8.93 -28.76 -15.53
C ASN A 56 10.26 -29.51 -15.74
N ASN A 57 10.26 -30.83 -15.62
CA ASN A 57 11.46 -31.63 -15.91
C ASN A 57 11.89 -31.48 -17.37
N ILE A 58 10.96 -31.53 -18.33
CA ILE A 58 11.26 -31.30 -19.74
C ILE A 58 11.83 -29.90 -19.96
N TYR A 59 11.24 -28.87 -19.36
CA TYR A 59 11.76 -27.51 -19.43
C TYR A 59 13.21 -27.43 -18.90
N ASN A 60 13.50 -28.04 -17.74
CA ASN A 60 14.84 -28.01 -17.13
C ASN A 60 15.88 -28.87 -17.85
N THR A 61 15.48 -30.00 -18.41
CA THR A 61 16.38 -30.98 -19.07
C THR A 61 16.61 -30.63 -20.54
N THR A 62 15.66 -29.97 -21.20
CA THR A 62 15.81 -29.58 -22.61
C THR A 62 16.63 -28.30 -22.73
N ASN A 63 17.22 -28.07 -23.91
CA ASN A 63 17.84 -26.78 -24.31
C ASN A 63 16.90 -25.57 -24.16
N ALA A 64 15.60 -25.78 -23.89
CA ALA A 64 14.63 -24.74 -23.58
C ALA A 64 15.07 -23.85 -22.39
N ASN A 65 15.66 -24.43 -21.33
CA ASN A 65 16.18 -23.63 -20.22
C ASN A 65 17.43 -22.80 -20.62
N VAL A 66 18.29 -23.36 -21.49
CA VAL A 66 19.46 -22.64 -22.01
C VAL A 66 19.05 -21.50 -22.94
N LEU A 67 18.04 -21.73 -23.79
CA LEU A 67 17.45 -20.71 -24.65
C LEU A 67 16.74 -19.62 -23.84
N ALA A 68 16.05 -20.01 -22.76
CA ALA A 68 15.45 -19.11 -21.80
C ALA A 68 16.49 -18.18 -21.15
N LEU A 69 17.62 -18.72 -20.71
CA LEU A 69 18.71 -17.92 -20.14
C LEU A 69 19.30 -16.94 -21.15
N ARG A 70 19.52 -17.37 -22.40
CA ARG A 70 20.02 -16.50 -23.47
C ARG A 70 19.04 -15.37 -23.80
N TYR A 71 17.76 -15.68 -23.93
CA TYR A 71 16.70 -14.69 -24.17
C TYR A 71 16.62 -13.68 -23.02
N THR A 72 16.76 -14.16 -21.77
CA THR A 72 16.81 -13.29 -20.59
C THR A 72 18.03 -12.40 -20.64
N GLN A 73 19.20 -12.93 -20.98
CA GLN A 73 20.46 -12.19 -21.04
C GLN A 73 20.43 -11.09 -22.11
N GLU A 74 19.91 -11.39 -23.30
CA GLU A 74 19.72 -10.41 -24.38
C GLU A 74 18.71 -9.30 -24.00
N SER A 75 17.62 -9.69 -23.31
CA SER A 75 16.65 -8.73 -22.75
C SER A 75 17.24 -7.88 -21.63
N LEU A 76 18.09 -8.47 -20.78
CA LEU A 76 18.78 -7.78 -19.68
C LEU A 76 19.79 -6.78 -20.22
N THR A 77 20.62 -7.11 -21.21
CA THR A 77 21.59 -6.17 -21.80
C THR A 77 20.91 -4.97 -22.46
N SER A 78 19.75 -5.21 -23.10
CA SER A 78 18.92 -4.13 -23.66
C SER A 78 18.31 -3.26 -22.57
N THR A 79 17.91 -3.87 -21.45
CA THR A 79 17.34 -3.19 -20.28
C THR A 79 18.41 -2.45 -19.47
N GLU A 80 19.63 -2.96 -19.36
CA GLU A 80 20.75 -2.34 -18.64
C GLU A 80 21.13 -0.99 -19.24
N ASN A 81 21.13 -0.86 -20.57
CA ASN A 81 21.37 0.41 -21.24
C ASN A 81 20.27 1.44 -20.93
N ILE A 82 19.00 1.02 -20.93
CA ILE A 82 17.84 1.86 -20.58
C ILE A 82 17.83 2.20 -19.08
N GLU A 83 18.24 1.26 -18.23
CA GLU A 83 18.35 1.44 -16.79
C GLU A 83 19.54 2.31 -16.38
N GLN A 84 20.61 2.31 -17.16
CA GLN A 84 21.75 3.19 -16.96
C GLN A 84 21.37 4.63 -17.26
N GLU A 85 20.70 4.89 -18.39
CA GLU A 85 20.09 6.21 -18.68
C GLU A 85 19.08 6.63 -17.60
N ARG A 86 18.23 5.70 -17.15
CA ARG A 86 17.27 5.98 -16.08
C ARG A 86 17.95 6.23 -14.73
N ARG A 87 19.05 5.53 -14.41
CA ARG A 87 19.83 5.74 -13.17
C ARG A 87 20.52 7.09 -13.18
N GLU A 88 21.06 7.51 -14.32
CA GLU A 88 21.64 8.84 -14.49
C GLU A 88 20.58 9.93 -14.21
N TYR A 89 19.36 9.77 -14.72
CA TYR A 89 18.23 10.65 -14.41
C TYR A 89 17.73 10.55 -12.95
N LYS A 90 17.82 9.37 -12.32
CA LYS A 90 17.33 9.13 -10.96
C LYS A 90 18.31 9.61 -9.87
N VAL A 91 19.61 9.59 -10.15
CA VAL A 91 20.67 10.10 -9.25
C VAL A 91 20.62 11.63 -9.18
N GLU A 92 20.20 12.31 -10.25
CA GLU A 92 19.99 13.76 -10.26
C GLU A 92 18.73 14.19 -9.47
N ALA A 93 17.81 13.24 -9.21
CA ALA A 93 16.60 13.46 -8.43
C ALA A 93 16.77 13.14 -6.93
N ALA A 94 17.91 13.49 -6.32
CA ALA A 94 18.08 13.47 -4.87
C ALA A 94 17.11 14.50 -4.23
N ARG A 95 15.90 14.03 -3.87
CA ARG A 95 14.84 14.89 -3.35
C ARG A 95 15.19 15.39 -1.95
N SER A 96 15.08 16.70 -1.76
CA SER A 96 15.24 17.32 -0.44
C SER A 96 14.08 16.93 0.48
N ILE A 97 14.42 16.38 1.65
CA ILE A 97 13.45 15.97 2.69
C ILE A 97 12.52 17.12 3.09
N ARG A 98 13.04 18.35 3.15
CA ARG A 98 12.23 19.54 3.52
C ARG A 98 11.14 19.83 2.48
N ALA A 99 11.50 19.73 1.20
CA ALA A 99 10.55 19.94 0.12
C ALA A 99 9.49 18.83 0.11
N GLU A 100 9.91 17.58 0.33
CA GLU A 100 8.99 16.45 0.41
C GLU A 100 7.99 16.59 1.55
N ILE A 101 8.45 16.95 2.76
CA ILE A 101 7.58 17.23 3.90
C ILE A 101 6.60 18.35 3.56
N PHE A 102 7.08 19.47 3.01
CA PHE A 102 6.21 20.61 2.68
C PHE A 102 5.09 20.23 1.71
N TYR A 103 5.42 19.52 0.62
CA TYR A 103 4.43 19.13 -0.37
C TYR A 103 3.48 18.04 0.14
N LEU A 104 3.96 17.08 0.93
CA LEU A 104 3.11 16.06 1.56
C LEU A 104 2.17 16.69 2.58
N SER A 105 2.65 17.57 3.45
CA SER A 105 1.82 18.32 4.40
C SER A 105 0.78 19.16 3.69
N GLN A 106 1.14 19.86 2.60
CA GLN A 106 0.18 20.63 1.81
C GLN A 106 -0.90 19.73 1.20
N ARG A 107 -0.53 18.53 0.73
CA ARG A 107 -1.47 17.55 0.18
C ARG A 107 -2.42 17.01 1.26
N ILE A 108 -1.91 16.65 2.42
CA ILE A 108 -2.70 16.14 3.55
C ILE A 108 -3.65 17.24 4.04
N LEU A 109 -3.17 18.47 4.19
CA LEU A 109 -4.00 19.61 4.60
C LEU A 109 -5.11 19.90 3.58
N ARG A 110 -4.80 19.86 2.29
CA ARG A 110 -5.81 20.04 1.23
C ARG A 110 -6.81 18.88 1.21
N ASN A 111 -6.41 17.66 1.55
CA ASN A 111 -7.31 16.53 1.72
C ASN A 111 -8.23 16.73 2.94
N ALA A 112 -7.67 17.15 4.07
CA ALA A 112 -8.42 17.43 5.30
C ALA A 112 -9.48 18.53 5.10
N VAL A 113 -9.15 19.61 4.37
CA VAL A 113 -10.11 20.68 4.06
C VAL A 113 -11.21 20.22 3.09
N ARG A 114 -10.88 19.34 2.14
CA ARG A 114 -11.85 18.83 1.15
C ARG A 114 -12.77 17.75 1.70
N ASN A 115 -12.35 17.04 2.74
CA ASN A 115 -13.18 16.06 3.45
C ASN A 115 -13.48 16.53 4.89
N PRO A 116 -14.36 17.53 5.05
CA PRO A 116 -14.65 18.11 6.35
C PRO A 116 -15.54 17.22 7.22
N ALA A 117 -16.05 16.09 6.72
CA ALA A 117 -17.04 15.28 7.43
C ALA A 117 -16.57 14.85 8.82
N LEU A 118 -15.30 14.42 8.94
CA LEU A 118 -14.70 14.04 10.22
C LEU A 118 -14.51 15.25 11.14
N ALA A 119 -13.93 16.35 10.62
CA ALA A 119 -13.67 17.57 11.39
C ALA A 119 -14.96 18.23 11.89
N LEU A 120 -16.00 18.25 11.06
CA LEU A 120 -17.31 18.78 11.39
C LEU A 120 -18.00 17.91 12.45
N SER A 121 -17.95 16.59 12.30
CA SER A 121 -18.54 15.66 13.27
C SER A 121 -17.88 15.78 14.65
N GLN A 122 -16.55 15.85 14.69
CA GLN A 122 -15.81 16.05 15.93
C GLN A 122 -16.13 17.41 16.56
N THR A 123 -16.10 18.49 15.78
CA THR A 123 -16.42 19.83 16.27
C THR A 123 -17.84 19.92 16.85
N LEU A 124 -18.82 19.29 16.19
CA LEU A 124 -20.19 19.25 16.67
C LEU A 124 -20.30 18.52 18.01
N VAL A 125 -19.68 17.34 18.13
CA VAL A 125 -19.67 16.56 19.38
C VAL A 125 -19.00 17.35 20.51
N SER A 126 -17.87 18.03 20.24
CA SER A 126 -17.18 18.87 21.20
C SER A 126 -18.02 20.07 21.66
N ILE A 127 -18.76 20.72 20.76
CA ILE A 127 -19.69 21.81 21.12
C ILE A 127 -20.80 21.29 22.03
N VAL A 128 -21.41 20.16 21.68
CA VAL A 128 -22.50 19.57 22.49
C VAL A 128 -21.98 19.17 23.88
N LEU A 129 -20.83 18.51 23.97
CA LEU A 129 -20.22 18.15 25.25
C LEU A 129 -19.81 19.38 26.07
N GLY A 130 -19.28 20.42 25.42
CA GLY A 130 -18.94 21.70 26.06
C GLY A 130 -20.16 22.43 26.61
N LEU A 131 -21.27 22.45 25.88
CA LEU A 131 -22.54 23.02 26.35
C LEU A 131 -23.10 22.22 27.52
N LEU A 132 -23.06 20.89 27.45
CA LEU A 132 -23.51 20.01 28.53
C LEU A 132 -22.66 20.23 29.80
N ALA A 133 -21.34 20.29 29.65
CA ALA A 133 -20.42 20.61 30.75
C ALA A 133 -20.71 22.00 31.34
N GLY A 134 -20.90 23.01 30.48
CA GLY A 134 -21.22 24.37 30.91
C GLY A 134 -22.55 24.47 31.66
N LEU A 135 -23.56 23.67 31.29
CA LEU A 135 -24.83 23.58 32.01
C LEU A 135 -24.70 22.83 33.34
N LEU A 136 -23.94 21.73 33.35
CA LEU A 136 -23.71 20.92 34.56
C LEU A 136 -22.93 21.70 35.62
N PHE A 137 -22.00 22.55 35.17
CA PHE A 137 -21.16 23.41 36.00
C PHE A 137 -21.55 24.90 35.88
N TYR A 138 -22.84 25.22 35.68
CA TYR A 138 -23.26 26.62 35.48
C TYR A 138 -23.15 27.47 36.77
N ASP A 139 -23.55 26.92 37.92
CA ASP A 139 -23.57 27.64 39.20
C ASP A 139 -22.50 27.12 40.19
N LEU A 140 -21.23 27.47 39.94
CA LEU A 140 -20.15 27.12 40.85
C LEU A 140 -20.03 28.15 41.98
N LYS A 141 -20.57 27.79 43.14
CA LYS A 141 -20.41 28.57 44.38
C LYS A 141 -18.93 28.79 44.71
N ARG A 142 -18.59 30.01 45.15
CA ARG A 142 -17.23 30.39 45.59
C ARG A 142 -16.87 29.91 46.99
N THR A 143 -17.70 29.07 47.60
CA THR A 143 -17.46 28.45 48.91
C THR A 143 -16.28 27.47 48.84
N VAL A 144 -15.54 27.35 49.94
CA VAL A 144 -14.34 26.49 50.03
C VAL A 144 -14.73 25.01 49.89
N GLU A 145 -15.77 24.57 50.58
CA GLU A 145 -16.24 23.19 50.63
C GLU A 145 -17.75 23.22 50.38
N PRO A 146 -18.23 23.22 49.11
CA PRO A 146 -17.98 22.21 48.07
C PRO A 146 -17.48 22.78 46.72
N GLY A 147 -17.19 24.08 46.66
CA GLY A 147 -16.92 24.78 45.40
C GLY A 147 -15.59 24.37 44.75
N VAL A 148 -14.57 24.02 45.55
CA VAL A 148 -13.28 23.56 45.03
C VAL A 148 -13.41 22.23 44.30
N GLN A 149 -14.16 21.27 44.85
CA GLN A 149 -14.37 19.96 44.24
C GLN A 149 -15.14 20.07 42.91
N ASN A 150 -16.18 20.91 42.85
CA ASN A 150 -16.93 21.14 41.60
C ASN A 150 -16.06 21.82 40.53
N ARG A 151 -15.14 22.73 40.90
CA ARG A 151 -14.17 23.34 39.97
C ARG A 151 -13.18 22.31 39.42
N LEU A 152 -12.64 21.45 40.29
CA LEU A 152 -11.74 20.38 39.87
C LEU A 152 -12.45 19.37 38.96
N GLY A 153 -13.70 19.02 39.28
CA GLY A 153 -14.53 18.17 38.43
C GLY A 153 -14.77 18.76 37.04
N ALA A 154 -15.01 20.07 36.95
CA ALA A 154 -15.18 20.77 35.67
C ALA A 154 -13.90 20.74 34.82
N ILE A 155 -12.76 21.07 35.41
CA ILE A 155 -11.46 21.06 34.71
C ILE A 155 -11.11 19.64 34.26
N PHE A 156 -11.31 18.64 35.12
CA PHE A 156 -11.09 17.23 34.79
C PHE A 156 -11.98 16.79 33.62
N PHE A 157 -13.27 17.13 33.63
CA PHE A 157 -14.20 16.77 32.56
C PHE A 157 -13.80 17.38 31.21
N ILE A 158 -13.40 18.65 31.19
CA ILE A 158 -12.96 19.35 29.97
C ILE A 158 -11.70 18.69 29.41
N ILE A 159 -10.70 18.42 30.24
CA ILE A 159 -9.45 17.78 29.81
C ILE A 159 -9.72 16.38 29.26
N MET A 160 -10.53 15.58 29.97
CA MET A 160 -10.88 14.23 29.52
C MET A 160 -11.64 14.23 28.19
N SER A 161 -12.58 15.16 28.01
CA SER A 161 -13.30 15.33 26.76
C SER A 161 -12.37 15.70 25.60
N GLN A 162 -11.36 16.55 25.85
CA GLN A 162 -10.38 16.93 24.84
C GLN A 162 -9.44 15.76 24.48
N THR A 163 -8.97 15.01 25.46
CA THR A 163 -8.11 13.83 25.22
C THR A 163 -8.83 12.77 24.39
N PHE A 164 -10.11 12.50 24.67
CA PHE A 164 -10.89 11.54 23.89
C PHE A 164 -11.11 12.01 22.44
N SER A 165 -11.28 13.31 22.22
CA SER A 165 -11.36 13.90 20.88
C SER A 165 -10.07 13.75 20.06
N ASN A 166 -8.91 13.60 20.70
CA ASN A 166 -7.65 13.38 19.98
C ASN A 166 -7.50 11.92 19.51
N VAL A 167 -8.11 10.96 20.20
CA VAL A 167 -8.05 9.53 19.82
C VAL A 167 -8.73 9.28 18.47
N THR A 168 -9.78 10.03 18.14
CA THR A 168 -10.49 9.91 16.86
C THR A 168 -9.65 10.35 15.65
N ALA A 169 -8.51 11.01 15.84
CA ALA A 169 -7.56 11.31 14.76
C ALA A 169 -6.78 10.09 14.25
N ILE A 170 -6.79 8.97 14.99
CA ILE A 170 -6.09 7.73 14.61
C ILE A 170 -6.83 6.99 13.48
N GLU A 171 -8.16 7.05 13.44
CA GLU A 171 -8.99 6.37 12.43
C GLU A 171 -8.60 6.71 10.98
N PRO A 172 -8.50 8.00 10.56
CA PRO A 172 -8.07 8.34 9.21
C PRO A 172 -6.63 7.90 8.93
N LEU A 173 -5.74 7.89 9.93
CA LEU A 173 -4.36 7.42 9.78
C LEU A 173 -4.30 5.93 9.45
N ILE A 174 -5.12 5.12 10.12
CA ILE A 174 -5.22 3.68 9.83
C ILE A 174 -5.82 3.47 8.44
N SER A 175 -6.85 4.22 8.05
CA SER A 175 -7.44 4.12 6.71
C SER A 175 -6.43 4.45 5.61
N GLU A 176 -5.56 5.45 5.81
CA GLU A 176 -4.55 5.84 4.81
C GLU A 176 -3.29 4.95 4.84
N SER A 177 -3.07 4.16 5.91
CA SER A 177 -1.89 3.27 6.06
C SER A 177 -1.68 2.30 4.89
N VAL A 178 -2.78 1.83 4.27
CA VAL A 178 -2.75 0.96 3.08
C VAL A 178 -2.13 1.66 1.88
N LEU A 179 -2.42 2.96 1.69
CA LEU A 179 -1.84 3.77 0.64
C LEU A 179 -0.33 3.96 0.86
N PHE A 180 0.10 4.14 2.11
CA PHE A 180 1.51 4.29 2.46
C PHE A 180 2.32 3.02 2.19
N ILE A 181 1.75 1.85 2.49
CA ILE A 181 2.37 0.54 2.16
C ILE A 181 2.49 0.38 0.65
N HIS A 182 1.45 0.74 -0.10
CA HIS A 182 1.46 0.65 -1.57
C HIS A 182 2.50 1.58 -2.22
N VAL A 183 2.65 2.80 -1.70
CA VAL A 183 3.61 3.80 -2.23
C VAL A 183 5.04 3.55 -1.72
N GLY A 184 5.24 2.63 -0.77
CA GLY A 184 6.57 2.33 -0.22
C GLY A 184 7.15 3.44 0.66
N LEU A 185 6.30 4.35 1.16
CA LEU A 185 6.67 5.50 2.00
C LEU A 185 7.06 5.11 3.44
N PHE A 186 7.01 3.81 3.77
CA PHE A 186 7.39 3.26 5.07
C PHE A 186 8.92 3.22 5.31
N SER A 187 9.71 4.06 4.65
CA SER A 187 11.12 4.24 4.98
C SER A 187 11.28 5.22 6.15
N ASN A 188 11.00 4.72 7.36
CA ASN A 188 11.53 5.10 8.69
C ASN A 188 11.41 6.54 9.23
N VAL A 189 11.08 7.58 8.47
CA VAL A 189 11.19 8.98 8.96
C VAL A 189 9.84 9.60 9.37
N ILE A 190 8.76 9.30 8.66
CA ILE A 190 7.46 9.98 8.84
C ILE A 190 6.75 9.54 10.14
N MET A 191 6.99 8.32 10.61
CA MET A 191 6.40 7.79 11.85
C MET A 191 6.98 8.46 13.11
N ILE A 192 8.24 8.87 13.08
CA ILE A 192 8.94 9.46 14.24
C ILE A 192 8.49 10.92 14.45
N ASP A 193 8.35 11.71 13.38
CA ASP A 193 7.91 13.11 13.51
C ASP A 193 6.40 13.26 13.77
N PHE A 194 5.55 12.34 13.30
CA PHE A 194 4.12 12.36 13.64
C PHE A 194 3.88 12.01 15.12
N MET A 195 4.68 11.09 15.68
CA MET A 195 4.70 10.81 17.12
C MET A 195 5.24 11.99 17.93
N LEU A 196 6.27 12.69 17.44
CA LEU A 196 6.78 13.92 18.09
C LEU A 196 5.78 15.08 18.05
N CYS A 197 4.98 15.19 16.99
CA CYS A 197 3.93 16.20 16.87
C CYS A 197 2.72 15.89 17.78
N LEU A 198 2.42 14.62 18.05
CA LEU A 198 1.37 14.19 18.99
C LEU A 198 1.76 14.31 20.47
N VAL A 199 3.06 14.32 20.79
CA VAL A 199 3.57 14.45 22.18
C VAL A 199 3.91 15.91 22.54
N GLY A 200 3.87 16.82 21.58
CA GLY A 200 4.24 18.23 21.72
C GLY A 200 3.06 19.20 21.82
N THR A 201 2.08 18.95 22.70
CA THR A 201 1.14 19.96 23.24
C THR A 201 0.71 19.57 24.63
#